data_AF-A0A1G0JD96-F1
#
_entry.id   AF-A0A1G0JD96-F1
#
_cell.length_a   1.000
_cell.length_b   1.000
_cell.length_c   1.000
_cell.angle_alpha   90.00
_cell.angle_beta   90.00
_cell.angle_gamma   90.00
#
_symmetry.space_group_name_H-M   'P 1'
#
loop_
_entity.id
_entity.type
_entity.pdbx_description
1 polymer ?
#
loop_
_entity_poly.entity_id
_entity_poly.type
_entity_poly.pdbx_seq_one_letter_code
_entity_poly.pdbx_strand_id
1 'polypeptide(L)' 'MLCPHCGAEMRLMALIEDPPIIEQILKHLQLWNPRPPSEDLDWPDNCQLPLTYAPLLDIA' A
#
# COMPACT_ATOMS: atom_id res chain seq x y z
N MET A 1 1.35 16.31 -10.74
CA MET A 1 1.52 14.94 -11.29
C MET A 1 0.84 14.88 -12.64
N LEU A 2 1.44 14.22 -13.64
CA LEU A 2 0.84 14.04 -14.97
C LEU A 2 0.42 12.58 -15.15
N CYS A 3 -0.70 12.34 -15.83
CA CYS A 3 -1.15 10.99 -16.15
C CYS A 3 -0.18 10.32 -17.13
N PRO A 4 0.37 9.14 -16.83
CA PRO A 4 1.34 8.47 -17.72
C PRO A 4 0.72 7.99 -19.05
N HIS A 5 -0.61 7.90 -19.14
CA HIS A 5 -1.30 7.48 -20.36
C HIS A 5 -1.61 8.64 -21.32
N CYS A 6 -1.94 9.83 -20.81
CA CYS A 6 -2.41 10.96 -21.63
C CYS A 6 -1.69 12.29 -21.40
N GLY A 7 -0.77 12.38 -20.44
CA GLY A 7 0.00 13.60 -20.14
C GLY A 7 -0.78 14.74 -19.47
N ALA A 8 -2.08 14.54 -19.20
CA ALA A 8 -2.91 15.54 -18.52
C ALA A 8 -2.55 15.68 -17.03
N GLU A 9 -2.81 16.85 -16.45
CA GLU A 9 -2.63 17.10 -15.02
C GLU A 9 -3.63 16.27 -14.19
N MET A 10 -3.12 15.44 -13.28
CA MET A 10 -3.96 14.66 -12.36
C MET A 10 -4.47 15.54 -11.21
N ARG A 11 -5.74 15.37 -10.85
CA ARG A 11 -6.41 16.11 -9.77
C ARG A 11 -7.13 15.14 -8.84
N LEU A 12 -7.04 15.39 -7.53
CA LEU A 12 -7.85 14.68 -6.54
C LEU A 12 -9.27 15.26 -6.57
N MET A 13 -10.23 14.46 -7.02
CA MET A 13 -11.61 14.92 -7.17
C MET A 13 -12.48 14.60 -5.94
N ALA A 14 -12.22 13.47 -5.28
CA ALA A 14 -12.97 13.04 -4.11
C ALA A 14 -12.14 12.03 -3.29
N LEU A 15 -12.48 11.91 -2.01
CA LEU A 15 -12.00 10.86 -1.11
C LEU A 15 -13.19 9.99 -0.71
N ILE A 16 -13.06 8.67 -0.82
CA ILE A 16 -14.08 7.70 -0.42
C ILE A 16 -13.60 7.05 0.87
N GLU A 17 -14.36 7.21 1.95
CA GLU A 17 -14.00 6.69 3.27
C GLU A 17 -14.90 5.53 3.73
N ASP A 18 -16.03 5.29 3.04
CA ASP A 18 -17.02 4.27 3.44
C ASP A 18 -16.54 2.86 3.06
N PRO A 19 -16.19 1.99 4.05
CA PRO A 19 -15.60 0.67 3.79
C PRO A 19 -16.40 -0.24 2.84
N PRO A 20 -17.74 -0.41 2.97
CA PRO A 20 -18.53 -1.20 2.04
C PRO A 20 -18.50 -0.67 0.59
N ILE A 21 -18.36 0.65 0.39
CA ILE A 21 -18.24 1.22 -0.96
C ILE A 21 -16.86 0.92 -1.54
N ILE A 22 -15.82 1.09 -0.74
CA ILE A 22 -14.44 0.77 -1.13
C ILE A 22 -14.33 -0.70 -1.55
N GLU A 23 -14.90 -1.61 -0.76
CA GLU A 23 -14.92 -3.04 -1.07
C GLU A 23 -15.64 -3.33 -2.40
N GLN A 24 -16.81 -2.76 -2.63
CA GLN A 24 -17.56 -2.95 -3.88
C GLN A 24 -16.77 -2.48 -5.11
N ILE A 25 -16.13 -1.31 -5.03
CA ILE A 25 -15.31 -0.77 -6.13
C ILE A 25 -14.12 -1.69 -6.40
N LEU A 26 -13.37 -2.06 -5.35
CA LEU A 26 -12.19 -2.90 -5.50
C LEU A 26 -12.54 -4.29 -6.04
N LYS A 27 -13.67 -4.88 -5.63
CA LYS A 27 -14.15 -6.15 -6.19
C LYS A 27 -14.49 -6.01 -7.67
N HIS A 28 -15.19 -4.96 -8.06
CA HIS A 28 -15.53 -4.70 -9.47
C HIS A 28 -14.29 -4.55 -10.35
N LEU A 29 -13.25 -3.88 -9.84
CA LEU A 29 -11.97 -3.71 -10.53
C LEU A 29 -11.06 -4.94 -10.47
N GLN A 30 -11.46 -6.02 -9.79
CA GLN A 30 -10.64 -7.22 -9.53
C GLN A 30 -9.36 -6.92 -8.73
N LEU A 31 -9.38 -5.85 -7.94
CA LEU A 31 -8.28 -5.40 -7.08
C LEU A 31 -8.52 -5.75 -5.59
N TRP A 32 -9.62 -6.41 -5.27
CA TRP A 32 -9.92 -6.81 -3.89
C TRP A 32 -8.95 -7.91 -3.42
N ASN A 33 -7.96 -7.52 -2.63
CA ASN A 33 -7.02 -8.42 -1.97
C ASN A 33 -7.01 -8.12 -0.46
N PRO A 34 -8.00 -8.64 0.31
CA PRO A 34 -7.98 -8.49 1.75
C PRO A 34 -6.73 -9.22 2.24
N ARG A 35 -5.78 -8.47 2.79
CA ARG A 35 -4.65 -9.10 3.46
C ARG A 35 -5.24 -10.04 4.51
N PRO A 36 -4.78 -11.31 4.61
CA PRO A 36 -5.18 -12.13 5.74
C PRO A 36 -4.90 -11.31 7.02
N PRO A 37 -5.71 -11.46 8.08
CA PRO A 37 -5.30 -10.94 9.38
C PRO A 37 -3.86 -11.43 9.54
N SER A 38 -2.93 -10.49 9.72
CA SER A 38 -1.57 -10.89 10.07
C SER A 38 -1.76 -11.85 11.24
N GLU A 39 -1.41 -13.12 11.07
CA GLU A 39 -1.14 -13.97 12.23
C GLU A 39 -0.32 -13.08 13.14
N ASP A 40 -0.79 -12.88 14.37
CA ASP A 40 -0.21 -11.95 15.33
C ASP A 40 1.27 -12.28 15.48
N LEU A 41 2.09 -11.75 14.57
CA LEU A 41 3.49 -11.57 14.75
C LEU A 41 3.45 -10.48 15.80
N ASP A 42 3.58 -10.93 17.04
CA ASP A 42 3.85 -10.17 18.25
C ASP A 42 5.03 -9.25 17.92
N TRP A 43 4.72 -8.15 17.24
CA TRP A 43 5.65 -7.09 16.93
C TRP A 43 5.98 -6.51 18.29
N PRO A 44 7.24 -6.62 18.73
CA PRO A 44 7.61 -6.12 20.04
C PRO A 44 7.23 -4.65 20.08
N ASP A 45 6.33 -4.28 20.99
CA ASP A 45 6.08 -2.88 21.31
C ASP A 45 7.44 -2.28 21.71
N ASN A 46 7.91 -1.31 20.91
CA ASN A 46 9.27 -0.72 20.98
C ASN A 46 10.43 -1.58 20.46
N CYS A 47 10.31 -2.08 19.23
CA CYS A 47 11.48 -2.48 18.43
C CYS A 47 12.43 -1.31 18.19
N GLN A 48 13.43 -1.12 19.06
CA GLN A 48 14.66 -0.39 18.71
C GLN A 48 15.48 -1.28 17.79
N LEU A 49 15.08 -1.35 16.52
CA LEU A 49 15.88 -2.01 15.50
C LEU A 49 17.21 -1.27 15.40
N PRO A 50 18.36 -1.92 15.61
CA PRO A 50 19.62 -1.30 15.28
C PRO A 50 19.58 -1.03 13.77
N LEU A 51 19.55 0.26 13.40
CA LEU A 51 19.64 0.75 12.02
C LEU A 51 21.06 0.53 11.47
N THR A 52 21.63 -0.66 11.68
CA THR A 52 22.90 -1.04 11.12
C THR A 52 22.64 -1.46 9.69
N TYR A 53 22.83 -0.52 8.78
CA TYR A 53 22.81 -0.80 7.35
C TYR A 53 23.92 -1.81 7.03
N ALA A 54 23.54 -3.03 6.69
CA ALA A 54 24.43 -3.97 6.03
C ALA A 54 24.35 -3.68 4.52
N PRO A 55 25.48 -3.40 3.85
CA PRO A 55 25.47 -3.24 2.40
C PRO A 55 24.99 -4.56 1.78
N LEU A 56 23.89 -4.48 1.03
CA LEU A 56 23.49 -5.56 0.14
C LEU A 56 24.63 -5.76 -0.85
N LEU A 57 25.17 -6.98 -0.93
CA LEU A 57 26.11 -7.33 -1.98
C LEU A 57 25.43 -6.96 -3.30
N ASP A 58 26.09 -6.09 -4.08
CA ASP A 58 25.58 -5.63 -5.36
C ASP A 58 25.19 -6.85 -6.19
N ILE A 59 23.91 -6.97 -6.51
CA ILE A 59 23.38 -8.05 -7.34
C ILE A 59 23.87 -7.76 -8.76
N ALA A 60 24.96 -8.41 -9.14
CA ALA A 60 25.57 -8.37 -10.47
C ALA A 60 24.80 -9.23 -11.48
#